data_AF-A0A2P8E0L8-F1
#
_entry.id   AF-A0A2P8E0L8-F1
#
_cell.length_a   1.000
_cell.length_b   1.000
_cell.length_c   1.000
_cell.angle_alpha   90.00
_cell.angle_beta   90.00
_cell.angle_gamma   90.00
#
_symmetry.space_group_name_H-M   'P 1'
#
loop_
_entity.id
_entity.type
_entity.pdbx_description
1 polymer ?
#
loop_
_entity_poly.entity_id
_entity_poly.type
_entity_poly.pdbx_seq_one_letter_code
_entity_poly.pdbx_strand_id
1 'polypeptide(L)'
;MKMEISVNDKKKILEAYLKKAITKDDMKFLFEVGISVPPIQWKFKTEADEKRHQRKRDLVEIVLGRTFPKIVWVKSKHIEQ
;
A
#
# COMPACT_ATOMS: atom_id res chain seq x y z
N MET A 1 11.64 0.19 12.13
CA MET A 1 11.30 -1.25 12.19
C MET A 1 10.60 -1.64 10.90
N LYS A 2 11.14 -2.57 10.10
CA LYS A 2 10.39 -3.18 8.98
C LYS A 2 9.29 -4.04 9.61
N MET A 3 8.02 -3.71 9.39
CA MET A 3 6.93 -4.65 9.70
C MET A 3 7.00 -5.77 8.67
N GLU A 4 7.48 -6.93 9.07
CA GLU A 4 7.42 -8.13 8.23
C GLU A 4 5.96 -8.56 8.04
N ILE A 5 5.62 -8.92 6.80
CA ILE A 5 4.30 -9.42 6.45
C ILE A 5 4.10 -10.79 7.10
N SER A 6 2.97 -10.99 7.78
CA SER A 6 2.65 -12.28 8.38
C SER A 6 2.50 -13.39 7.33
N VAL A 7 2.73 -14.64 7.71
CA VAL A 7 2.54 -15.80 6.82
C VAL A 7 1.10 -15.85 6.28
N ASN A 8 0.11 -15.44 7.09
CA ASN A 8 -1.29 -15.38 6.68
C ASN A 8 -1.55 -14.31 5.62
N ASP A 9 -0.98 -13.11 5.77
CA ASP A 9 -1.09 -12.06 4.76
C ASP A 9 -0.36 -12.46 3.47
N LYS A 10 0.79 -13.14 3.57
CA LYS A 10 1.47 -13.71 2.40
C LYS A 10 0.59 -14.70 1.64
N LYS A 11 -0.15 -15.56 2.36
CA LYS A 11 -1.10 -16.50 1.77
C LYS A 11 -2.23 -15.77 1.04
N LYS A 12 -2.84 -14.76 1.67
CA LYS A 12 -3.89 -13.94 1.04
C LYS A 12 -3.42 -13.24 -0.24
N ILE A 13 -2.21 -12.66 -0.22
CA ILE A 13 -1.58 -12.03 -1.39
C ILE A 13 -1.40 -13.05 -2.52
N LEU A 14 -0.89 -14.24 -2.21
CA LEU A 14 -0.71 -15.30 -3.19
C LEU A 14 -2.04 -15.80 -3.74
N GLU A 15 -3.06 -16.00 -2.89
CA GLU A 15 -4.41 -16.39 -3.33
C GLU A 15 -5.04 -15.35 -4.26
N ALA A 16 -4.88 -14.05 -3.97
CA ALA A 16 -5.37 -12.98 -4.83
C ALA A 16 -4.69 -13.00 -6.20
N TYR A 17 -3.38 -13.28 -6.26
CA TYR A 17 -2.65 -13.45 -7.52
C TYR A 17 -3.12 -14.68 -8.29
N LEU A 18 -3.25 -15.83 -7.62
CA LEU A 18 -3.71 -17.07 -8.25
C LEU A 18 -5.16 -16.96 -8.78
N LYS A 19 -6.00 -16.18 -8.10
CA LYS A 19 -7.37 -15.84 -8.55
C LYS A 19 -7.42 -14.76 -9.63
N LYS A 20 -6.27 -14.25 -10.09
CA LYS A 20 -6.14 -13.15 -11.07
C LYS A 20 -6.81 -11.84 -10.64
N ALA A 21 -7.01 -11.64 -9.35
CA ALA A 21 -7.56 -10.39 -8.81
C ALA A 21 -6.52 -9.26 -8.78
N ILE A 22 -5.23 -9.61 -8.77
CA ILE A 22 -4.10 -8.69 -8.80
C ILE A 22 -3.05 -9.19 -9.80
N THR A 23 -2.21 -8.29 -10.31
CA THR A 23 -1.12 -8.66 -11.22
C THR A 23 0.09 -9.23 -10.46
N LYS A 24 1.04 -9.83 -11.19
CA LYS A 24 2.32 -10.28 -10.60
C LYS A 24 3.11 -9.13 -9.98
N ASP A 25 3.02 -7.93 -10.57
CA ASP A 25 3.70 -6.75 -10.06
C ASP A 25 3.04 -6.21 -8.80
N ASP A 26 1.71 -6.22 -8.74
CA ASP A 26 0.97 -5.89 -7.51
C ASP A 26 1.31 -6.86 -6.37
N MET A 27 1.41 -8.16 -6.69
CA MET A 27 1.80 -9.19 -5.73
C MET A 27 3.21 -8.95 -5.18
N LYS A 28 4.21 -8.70 -6.04
CA LYS A 28 5.58 -8.37 -5.64
C LYS A 28 5.62 -7.11 -4.78
N PHE A 29 4.90 -6.07 -5.21
CA PHE A 29 4.82 -4.82 -4.48
C PHE A 29 4.20 -5.01 -3.08
N LEU A 30 3.12 -5.79 -2.96
CA LEU A 30 2.52 -6.13 -1.67
C LEU A 30 3.49 -6.92 -0.79
N PHE A 31 4.30 -7.83 -1.35
CA PHE A 31 5.33 -8.55 -0.60
C PHE A 31 6.50 -7.68 -0.12
N GLU A 32 6.90 -6.67 -0.89
CA GLU A 32 7.99 -5.78 -0.54
C GLU A 32 7.59 -4.74 0.51
N VAL A 33 6.39 -4.16 0.36
CA VAL A 33 5.97 -3.00 1.16
C VAL A 33 5.03 -3.39 2.31
N GLY A 34 4.36 -4.54 2.19
CA GLY A 34 3.48 -5.11 3.21
C GLY A 34 2.31 -4.22 3.60
N ILE A 35 1.86 -4.44 4.85
CA ILE A 35 0.75 -3.69 5.48
C ILE A 35 1.19 -2.33 6.03
N SER A 36 2.47 -1.97 5.87
CA SER A 36 3.00 -0.73 6.43
C SER A 36 2.54 0.45 5.58
N VAL A 37 1.34 0.95 5.88
CA VAL A 37 0.92 2.30 5.51
C VAL A 37 0.58 3.04 6.81
N PRO A 38 1.55 3.32 7.69
CA PRO A 38 1.29 4.12 8.88
C PRO A 38 0.76 5.50 8.46
N PRO A 39 -0.39 5.98 9.00
CA PRO A 39 -1.02 7.26 8.64
C PRO A 39 -0.08 8.47 8.68
N ILE A 40 0.98 8.37 9.48
CA ILE A 40 1.94 9.45 9.79
C ILE A 40 2.86 9.85 8.63
N GLN A 41 2.91 9.10 7.52
CA GLN A 41 3.82 9.38 6.39
C GLN A 41 3.15 9.61 5.03
N TRP A 42 1.88 10.06 4.98
CA TRP A 42 1.12 10.17 3.73
C TRP A 42 1.34 11.54 3.06
N LYS A 43 2.61 11.93 3.03
CA LYS A 43 3.15 13.12 2.41
C LYS A 43 3.59 12.74 1.00
N PHE A 44 2.91 13.27 -0.01
CA PHE A 44 3.32 13.06 -1.40
C PHE A 44 4.04 14.32 -1.93
N LYS A 45 5.02 14.11 -2.81
CA LYS A 45 5.72 15.21 -3.50
C LYS A 45 5.12 15.47 -4.87
N THR A 46 4.59 14.43 -5.50
CA THR A 46 4.05 14.45 -6.86
C THR A 46 2.70 13.73 -6.95
N GLU A 47 1.88 14.08 -7.93
CA GLU A 47 0.61 13.36 -8.19
C GLU A 47 0.82 11.87 -8.52
N ALA A 48 1.99 11.52 -9.07
CA ALA A 48 2.36 10.14 -9.32
C ALA A 48 2.56 9.36 -8.01
N ASP A 49 3.17 9.99 -6.99
CA ASP A 49 3.29 9.40 -5.66
C ASP A 49 1.92 9.24 -5.00
N GLU A 50 1.04 10.24 -5.11
CA GLU A 50 -0.34 10.17 -4.61
C GLU A 50 -1.08 8.99 -5.23
N LYS A 51 -1.08 8.86 -6.57
CA LYS A 51 -1.70 7.73 -7.28
C LYS A 51 -1.10 6.39 -6.88
N ARG A 52 0.22 6.32 -6.69
CA ARG A 52 0.90 5.10 -6.24
C ARG A 52 0.48 4.71 -4.82
N HIS A 53 0.35 5.68 -3.92
CA HIS A 53 -0.12 5.44 -2.56
C HIS A 53 -1.60 5.05 -2.51
N GLN A 54 -2.44 5.66 -3.35
CA GLN A 54 -3.84 5.28 -3.47
C GLN A 54 -3.97 3.85 -4.01
N ARG A 55 -3.26 3.51 -5.11
CA ARG A 55 -3.25 2.14 -5.65
C ARG A 55 -2.79 1.11 -4.61
N LYS A 56 -1.77 1.45 -3.82
CA LYS A 56 -1.30 0.58 -2.72
C LYS A 56 -2.42 0.34 -1.70
N ARG A 57 -3.13 1.39 -1.31
CA ARG A 57 -4.24 1.31 -0.36
C ARG A 57 -5.35 0.41 -0.89
N ASP A 58 -5.76 0.62 -2.14
CA ASP A 58 -6.82 -0.16 -2.77
C ASP A 58 -6.46 -1.66 -2.80
N LEU A 59 -5.21 -1.99 -3.15
CA LEU A 59 -4.72 -3.36 -3.13
C LEU A 59 -4.75 -3.98 -1.73
N VAL A 60 -4.37 -3.24 -0.69
CA VAL A 60 -4.43 -3.74 0.69
C VAL A 60 -5.87 -3.92 1.16
N GLU A 61 -6.78 -3.01 0.81
CA GLU A 61 -8.22 -3.12 1.09
C GLU A 61 -8.80 -4.36 0.43
N ILE A 62 -8.51 -4.60 -0.85
CA ILE A 62 -9.00 -5.75 -1.62
C ILE A 62 -8.42 -7.08 -1.10
N VAL A 63 -7.11 -7.14 -0.86
CA VAL A 63 -6.42 -8.41 -0.57
C VAL A 63 -6.48 -8.79 0.90
N LEU A 64 -6.33 -7.80 1.80
CA LEU A 64 -6.24 -8.05 3.24
C LEU A 64 -7.54 -7.72 3.97
N GLY A 65 -8.54 -7.13 3.30
CA GLY A 65 -9.82 -6.78 3.89
C GLY A 65 -9.72 -5.69 4.97
N ARG A 66 -8.64 -4.90 4.93
CA ARG A 66 -8.40 -3.83 5.92
C ARG A 66 -8.83 -2.50 5.35
N THR A 67 -9.90 -1.95 5.90
CA THR A 67 -10.32 -0.57 5.61
C THR A 67 -9.38 0.41 6.27
N PHE A 68 -8.88 1.38 5.50
CA PHE A 68 -8.23 2.55 6.07
C PHE A 68 -9.30 3.65 6.26
N PRO A 69 -9.19 4.52 7.26
CA PRO A 69 -10.05 5.71 7.36
C PRO A 69 -9.88 6.59 6.11
N LYS A 70 -10.92 7.33 5.69
CA LYS A 70 -10.78 8.33 4.60
C LYS A 70 -9.68 9.32 5.00
N ILE A 71 -8.65 9.43 4.17
CA ILE A 71 -7.46 10.26 4.43
C ILE A 71 -7.46 11.44 3.46
N VAL A 72 -7.07 12.61 3.96
CA VAL A 72 -6.77 13.79 3.15
C VAL A 72 -5.28 13.76 2.81
N TRP A 73 -4.93 13.68 1.54
CA TRP A 73 -3.53 13.70 1.09
C TRP A 73 -2.95 15.11 1.27
N VAL A 74 -1.79 15.21 1.92
CA VAL A 74 -1.10 16.51 2.12
C VAL A 74 0.13 16.58 1.22
N LYS A 75 0.12 17.51 0.26
CA LYS A 75 1.28 17.78 -0.61
C LYS A 75 2.41 18.36 0.24
N SER A 76 3.56 17.70 0.29
CA SER A 76 4.74 18.28 0.92
C SER A 76 5.30 19.38 0.04
N LYS A 77 5.01 20.64 0.37
CA LYS A 77 5.84 21.75 -0.11
C LYS A 77 7.21 21.59 0.54
N HIS A 78 8.28 21.74 -0.25
CA HIS A 78 9.65 21.80 0.21
C HIS A 78 9.73 22.64 1.50
N ILE A 79 10.26 22.07 2.59
CA ILE A 79 10.89 22.87 3.62
C ILE A 79 12.30 23.10 3.06
N GLU A 80 12.50 24.22 2.37
CA GLU A 80 13.84 24.78 2.22
C GLU A 80 14.31 25.16 3.62
N GLN A 81 15.37 24.51 4.10
CA GLN A 81 16.22 25.02 5.18
C GLN A 81 17.59 25.31 4.57
#